data_AF-A0A7V8IHY8-F1
#
_entry.id   AF-A0A7V8IHY8-F1
#
_cell.length_a   1.000
_cell.length_b   1.000
_cell.length_c   1.000
_cell.angle_alpha   90.00
_cell.angle_beta   90.00
_cell.angle_gamma   90.00
#
_symmetry.space_group_name_H-M   'P 1'
#
loop_
_entity.id
_entity.type
_entity.pdbx_description
1 polymer ?
#
loop_
_entity_poly.entity_id
_entity_poly.type
_entity_poly.pdbx_seq_one_letter_code
_entity_poly.pdbx_strand_id
1 'polypeptide(L)'
;MSLTDTKVKKAKPLEKEYKLTDGLGMHLLVHPNGSKYWRLSYRFAQKQKLLSLGVYPAISLTDARERRDEARKLIANGIDPGARKKSGRERQGTHDESRSFAVMARAWAETKTKWSEDYKVKVY
;
A
#
# COMPACT_ATOMS: atom_id res chain seq x y z
N MET A 1 0.45 6.59 25.63
CA MET A 1 1.74 7.32 25.66
C MET A 1 1.99 7.88 24.28
N SER A 2 2.42 9.14 24.18
CA SER A 2 2.81 9.76 22.91
C SER A 2 4.21 9.30 22.48
N LEU A 3 4.44 9.25 21.17
CA LEU A 3 5.77 9.08 20.61
C LEU A 3 6.53 10.41 20.65
N THR A 4 7.84 10.27 20.73
CA THR A 4 8.80 11.34 20.57
C THR A 4 9.68 11.03 19.37
N ASP A 5 10.20 12.06 18.71
CA ASP A 5 11.06 11.90 17.53
C ASP A 5 12.27 10.98 17.83
N THR A 6 12.87 11.14 19.02
CA THR A 6 13.95 10.29 19.52
C THR A 6 13.56 8.81 19.56
N LYS A 7 12.33 8.47 20.01
CA LYS A 7 11.85 7.09 20.05
C LYS A 7 11.64 6.54 18.64
N VAL A 8 11.09 7.35 17.73
CA VAL A 8 10.88 6.97 16.32
C VAL A 8 12.21 6.72 15.61
N LYS A 9 13.20 7.59 15.81
CA LYS A 9 14.53 7.46 15.24
C LYS A 9 15.25 6.21 15.79
N LYS A 10 15.18 5.98 17.10
CA LYS A 10 15.80 4.81 17.77
C LYS A 10 15.09 3.48 17.49
N ALA A 11 13.87 3.50 16.96
CA ALA A 11 13.15 2.28 16.61
C ALA A 11 13.92 1.47 15.56
N LYS A 12 14.44 0.31 15.96
CA LYS A 12 15.16 -0.62 15.07
C LYS A 12 14.21 -1.66 14.49
N PRO A 13 14.41 -2.12 13.26
CA PRO A 13 13.68 -3.28 12.74
C PRO A 13 13.95 -4.50 13.62
N LEU A 14 12.92 -5.32 13.81
CA LEU A 14 12.99 -6.62 14.48
C LEU A 14 12.63 -7.72 13.46
N GLU A 15 12.73 -9.00 13.85
CA GLU A 15 12.34 -10.13 12.99
C GLU A 15 10.87 -10.07 12.55
N LYS A 16 10.00 -9.46 13.38
CA LYS A 16 8.58 -9.29 13.11
C LYS A 16 8.21 -7.81 13.11
N GLU A 17 7.22 -7.45 12.30
CA GLU A 17 6.67 -6.10 12.31
C GLU A 17 6.04 -5.78 13.68
N TYR A 18 6.26 -4.55 14.15
CA TYR A 18 5.70 -4.09 15.41
C TYR A 18 5.18 -2.66 15.31
N LYS A 19 4.30 -2.32 16.25
CA LYS A 19 3.57 -1.05 16.27
C LYS A 19 4.01 -0.21 17.45
N LEU A 20 4.38 1.03 17.18
CA LEU A 20 4.63 2.06 18.19
C LEU A 20 3.45 3.03 18.18
N THR A 21 2.64 3.06 19.23
CA THR A 21 1.45 3.91 19.30
C THR A 21 1.79 5.34 19.70
N ASP A 22 1.23 6.33 18.98
CA ASP A 22 1.30 7.77 19.33
C ASP A 22 0.01 8.25 20.02
N GLY A 23 -1.06 7.45 19.97
CA GLY A 23 -2.39 7.81 20.47
C GLY A 23 -3.36 8.23 19.35
N LEU A 24 -4.64 8.40 19.72
CA LEU A 24 -5.72 8.78 18.79
C LEU A 24 -5.82 7.87 17.54
N GLY A 25 -5.49 6.58 17.70
CA GLY A 25 -5.48 5.60 16.62
C GLY A 25 -4.23 5.64 15.71
N MET A 26 -3.35 6.63 15.88
CA MET A 26 -2.11 6.73 15.11
C MET A 26 -0.99 5.87 15.70
N HIS A 27 -0.27 5.16 14.84
CA HIS A 27 0.90 4.38 15.20
C HIS A 27 1.94 4.36 14.07
N LEU A 28 3.20 4.17 14.44
CA LEU A 28 4.26 3.84 13.52
C LEU A 28 4.37 2.32 13.40
N LEU A 29 4.26 1.80 12.19
CA LEU A 29 4.51 0.40 11.87
C LEU A 29 5.96 0.26 11.38
N VAL A 30 6.78 -0.47 12.14
CA VAL A 30 8.17 -0.74 11.80
C VAL A 30 8.24 -2.15 11.21
N HIS A 31 8.64 -2.26 9.96
CA HIS A 31 8.82 -3.55 9.29
C HIS A 31 10.23 -4.11 9.50
N PRO A 32 10.40 -5.44 9.39
CA PRO A 32 11.72 -6.09 9.43
C PRO A 32 12.69 -5.57 8.35
N ASN A 33 12.16 -5.12 7.21
CA ASN A 33 12.96 -4.54 6.13
C ASN A 33 13.49 -3.11 6.43
N GLY A 34 13.27 -2.59 7.64
CA GLY A 34 13.70 -1.24 8.05
C GLY A 34 12.74 -0.11 7.65
N SER A 35 11.70 -0.39 6.86
CA SER A 35 10.70 0.60 6.48
C SER A 35 9.78 0.95 7.65
N LYS A 36 9.48 2.24 7.78
CA LYS A 36 8.66 2.78 8.88
C LYS A 36 7.46 3.52 8.31
N TYR A 37 6.24 3.07 8.62
CA TYR A 37 5.01 3.61 8.06
C TYR A 37 4.15 4.27 9.13
N TRP A 38 3.70 5.49 8.86
CA TRP A 38 2.67 6.13 9.65
C TRP A 38 1.31 5.59 9.26
N ARG A 39 0.60 5.01 10.23
CA ARG A 39 -0.72 4.41 10.06
C ARG A 39 -1.71 5.01 11.05
N LEU A 40 -2.94 5.20 10.59
CA LEU A 40 -4.06 5.64 11.42
C LEU A 40 -5.17 4.60 11.35
N SER A 41 -5.49 3.98 12.49
CA SER A 41 -6.66 3.14 12.65
C SER A 41 -7.86 4.01 12.96
N TYR A 42 -8.93 3.87 12.17
CA TYR A 42 -10.17 4.62 12.36
C TYR A 42 -11.39 3.74 12.08
N ARG A 43 -12.57 4.21 12.49
CA ARG A 43 -13.85 3.59 12.16
C ARG A 43 -14.65 4.55 11.29
N PHE A 44 -15.21 4.02 10.21
CA PHE A 44 -16.10 4.74 9.31
C PHE A 44 -17.19 3.80 8.84
N ALA A 45 -18.46 4.23 8.91
CA ALA A 45 -19.63 3.41 8.56
C ALA A 45 -19.59 2.01 9.23
N GLN A 46 -19.36 1.96 10.55
CA GLN A 46 -19.25 0.74 11.37
C GLN A 46 -18.10 -0.22 10.99
N LYS A 47 -17.25 0.13 10.02
CA LYS A 47 -16.09 -0.69 9.61
C LYS A 47 -14.79 -0.09 10.13
N GLN A 48 -13.94 -0.95 10.68
CA GLN A 48 -12.56 -0.58 11.02
C GLN A 48 -11.73 -0.51 9.74
N LYS A 49 -11.03 0.61 9.57
CA LYS A 49 -10.18 0.89 8.41
C LYS A 49 -8.81 1.37 8.88
N LEU A 50 -7.82 1.21 8.00
CA LEU A 50 -6.45 1.65 8.22
C LEU A 50 -6.06 2.65 7.13
N LEU A 51 -5.72 3.87 7.52
CA LEU A 51 -5.22 4.90 6.62
C LEU A 51 -3.69 4.94 6.66
N SER A 52 -3.06 5.05 5.50
CA SER A 52 -1.62 5.34 5.41
C SER A 52 -1.41 6.86 5.39
N LEU A 53 -0.75 7.39 6.42
CA LEU A 53 -0.42 8.81 6.53
C LEU A 53 0.91 9.13 5.82
N GLY A 54 1.82 8.17 5.72
CA GLY A 54 3.11 8.36 5.05
C GLY A 54 4.16 7.34 5.43
N VAL A 55 5.39 7.57 4.96
CA VAL A 55 6.57 6.76 5.26
C VAL A 55 7.61 7.68 5.93
N TYR A 56 8.22 7.23 7.01
CA TYR A 56 9.34 7.90 7.65
C TYR A 56 10.66 7.50 6.95
N PRO A 57 11.64 8.40 6.75
CA PRO A 57 11.72 9.77 7.28
C PRO A 57 11.08 10.85 6.40
N ALA A 58 10.53 10.50 5.23
CA ALA A 58 9.92 11.49 4.32
C ALA A 58 8.80 12.30 4.97
N ILE A 59 8.05 11.68 5.89
CA ILE A 59 7.04 12.33 6.73
C ILE A 59 7.51 12.28 8.18
N SER A 60 7.69 13.45 8.80
CA SER A 60 8.09 13.57 10.19
C SER A 60 6.95 13.20 11.15
N LEU A 61 7.25 13.07 12.44
CA LEU A 61 6.21 12.83 13.46
C LEU A 61 5.20 13.99 13.51
N THR A 62 5.66 15.24 13.34
CA THR A 62 4.79 16.42 13.33
C THR A 62 3.85 16.39 12.12
N ASP A 63 4.38 16.17 10.92
CA ASP A 63 3.58 16.08 9.69
C ASP A 63 2.57 14.91 9.76
N ALA A 64 2.97 13.78 10.38
CA ALA A 64 2.06 12.66 10.60
C ALA A 64 0.90 13.03 11.51
N ARG A 65 1.12 13.85 12.56
CA ARG A 65 0.07 14.35 13.46
C ARG A 65 -0.85 15.33 12.76
N GLU A 66 -0.32 16.22 11.91
CA GLU A 66 -1.14 17.13 11.11
C GLU A 66 -2.08 16.35 10.17
N ARG A 67 -1.54 15.39 9.42
CA ARG A 67 -2.32 14.50 8.55
C ARG A 67 -3.35 13.66 9.31
N ARG A 68 -3.04 13.26 10.55
CA ARG A 68 -4.00 12.59 11.44
C ARG A 68 -5.16 13.52 11.75
N ASP A 69 -4.89 14.76 12.12
CA ASP A 69 -5.92 15.71 12.51
C ASP A 69 -6.80 16.12 11.32
N GLU A 70 -6.21 16.28 10.14
CA GLU A 70 -6.95 16.42 8.88
C GLU A 70 -7.86 15.23 8.60
N ALA A 71 -7.33 14.00 8.70
CA ALA A 71 -8.12 12.79 8.47
C ALA A 71 -9.26 12.66 9.47
N ARG A 72 -9.06 13.04 10.74
CA ARG A 72 -10.11 13.06 11.76
C ARG A 72 -11.19 14.10 11.47
N LYS A 73 -10.81 15.29 10.99
CA LYS A 73 -11.78 16.31 10.54
C LYS A 73 -12.64 15.78 9.39
N LEU A 74 -12.05 15.09 8.42
CA LEU A 74 -12.80 14.45 7.33
C LEU A 74 -13.78 13.40 7.83
N ILE A 75 -13.34 12.52 8.75
CA ILE A 75 -14.21 11.50 9.35
C ILE A 75 -15.38 12.13 10.11
N ALA A 76 -15.12 13.21 10.86
CA ALA A 76 -16.17 13.95 11.58
C ALA A 76 -17.20 14.57 10.63
N ASN A 77 -16.78 14.99 9.43
CA ASN A 77 -17.65 15.49 8.37
C ASN A 77 -18.32 14.36 7.56
N GLY A 78 -18.18 13.10 7.97
CA GLY A 78 -18.76 11.96 7.24
C GLY A 78 -18.04 11.61 5.93
N ILE A 79 -16.82 12.10 5.72
CA ILE A 79 -16.02 11.84 4.52
C ILE A 79 -14.97 10.76 4.82
N ASP A 80 -14.88 9.74 3.96
CA ASP A 80 -13.85 8.70 4.07
C ASP A 80 -12.47 9.23 3.59
N PRO A 81 -11.47 9.38 4.48
CA PRO A 81 -10.15 9.89 4.10
C PRO A 81 -9.35 8.90 3.24
N GLY A 82 -9.71 7.61 3.23
CA GLY A 82 -9.08 6.58 2.40
C GLY A 82 -9.50 6.63 0.93
N ALA A 83 -10.66 7.23 0.61
CA ALA A 83 -11.18 7.28 -0.76
C ALA A 83 -10.29 8.15 -1.68
N ARG A 84 -9.75 9.25 -1.15
CA ARG A 84 -8.96 10.23 -1.93
C ARG A 84 -7.61 9.68 -2.43
N LYS A 85 -7.06 8.62 -1.82
CA LYS A 85 -5.78 8.02 -2.25
C LYS A 85 -5.94 6.98 -3.38
N LYS A 86 -7.13 6.41 -3.59
CA LYS A 86 -7.34 5.44 -4.67
C LYS A 86 -7.47 6.12 -6.04
N SER A 87 -8.18 7.25 -6.10
CA SER A 87 -8.41 7.98 -7.36
C SER A 87 -7.15 8.54 -8.02
N GLY A 88 -6.08 8.79 -7.25
CA GLY A 88 -4.77 9.21 -7.80
C GLY A 88 -3.94 8.07 -8.35
N ARG A 89 -4.10 6.84 -7.84
CA ARG A 89 -3.34 5.67 -8.31
C ARG A 89 -3.93 5.05 -9.58
N GLU A 90 -5.24 5.21 -9.77
CA GLU A 90 -5.93 4.78 -10.99
C GLU A 90 -5.61 5.66 -12.21
N ARG A 91 -5.17 6.92 -12.00
CA ARG A 91 -4.80 7.83 -13.08
C ARG A 91 -3.32 7.78 -13.49
N GLN A 92 -2.49 7.07 -12.72
CA GLN A 92 -1.05 6.89 -13.00
C GLN A 92 -0.71 5.47 -13.50
N GLY A 93 -1.72 4.63 -13.70
CA GLY A 93 -1.59 3.46 -14.57
C GLY A 93 -1.72 3.95 -16.00
N THR A 94 -0.59 4.34 -16.59
CA THR A 94 -0.47 4.53 -18.03
C THR A 94 -1.18 3.38 -18.73
N HIS A 95 -2.09 3.73 -19.63
CA HIS A 95 -2.74 2.85 -20.59
C HIS A 95 -1.65 2.28 -21.50
N ASP A 96 -0.90 1.29 -20.99
CA ASP A 96 0.18 0.64 -21.70
C ASP A 96 -0.47 -0.47 -22.54
N GLU A 97 -0.97 -0.12 -23.73
CA GLU A 97 -1.56 -1.03 -24.72
C GLU A 97 -0.62 -2.21 -25.07
N SER A 98 0.65 -2.06 -24.73
CA SER A 98 1.73 -3.05 -24.83
C SER A 98 1.55 -4.28 -23.93
N ARG A 99 0.65 -4.25 -22.94
CA ARG A 99 0.33 -5.40 -22.07
C ARG A 99 -0.95 -6.13 -22.42
N SER A 100 -1.55 -5.84 -23.58
CA SER A 100 -2.68 -6.63 -24.05
C SER A 100 -2.26 -8.10 -24.18
N PHE A 101 -3.03 -8.99 -23.57
CA PHE A 101 -2.83 -10.44 -23.57
C PHE A 101 -2.57 -10.98 -25.00
N ALA A 102 -3.14 -10.33 -26.00
CA ALA A 102 -2.93 -10.60 -27.42
C ALA A 102 -1.47 -10.44 -27.90
N VAL A 103 -0.73 -9.43 -27.43
CA VAL A 103 0.68 -9.20 -27.80
C VAL A 103 1.57 -10.27 -27.17
N MET A 104 1.34 -10.60 -25.90
CA MET A 104 2.06 -11.67 -25.21
C MET A 104 1.73 -13.05 -25.79
N ALA A 105 0.47 -13.31 -26.20
CA ALA A 105 0.06 -14.56 -26.82
C ALA A 105 0.70 -14.78 -28.21
N ARG A 106 0.82 -13.73 -29.02
CA ARG A 106 1.51 -13.81 -30.33
C ARG A 106 3.01 -14.05 -30.15
N ALA A 107 3.67 -13.33 -29.25
CA ALA A 107 5.09 -13.53 -28.95
C ALA A 107 5.39 -14.92 -28.38
N TRP A 108 4.47 -15.50 -27.59
CA TRP A 108 4.59 -16.86 -27.06
C TRP A 108 4.34 -17.95 -28.12
N ALA A 109 3.47 -17.69 -29.09
CA ALA A 109 3.21 -18.60 -30.20
C ALA A 109 4.42 -18.73 -31.14
N GLU A 110 5.15 -17.64 -31.39
CA GLU A 110 6.36 -17.64 -32.24
C GLU A 110 7.53 -18.40 -31.61
N THR A 111 7.64 -18.39 -30.27
CA THR A 111 8.71 -19.10 -29.55
C THR A 111 8.51 -20.63 -29.46
N LYS A 112 7.31 -21.14 -29.79
CA LYS A 112 6.97 -22.56 -29.74
C LYS A 112 7.07 -23.27 -31.10
N THR A 113 7.83 -22.74 -32.06
CA THR A 113 8.05 -23.34 -33.39
C THR A 113 9.07 -24.49 -33.37
N LYS A 114 8.98 -25.39 -32.39
CA LYS A 114 9.52 -26.76 -32.41
C LYS A 114 8.67 -27.61 -31.48
N TRP A 115 7.45 -27.93 -31.91
CA TRP A 115 6.76 -29.11 -31.40
C TRP A 115 7.06 -30.22 -32.39
N SER A 116 7.69 -31.28 -31.86
CA SER A 116 7.82 -32.58 -32.53
C SER A 116 6.46 -33.01 -33.08
N GLU A 117 6.45 -33.63 -34.27
CA GLU A 117 5.30 -34.20 -35.00
C GLU A 117 4.35 -35.09 -34.16
N ASP A 118 4.71 -35.44 -32.93
CA ASP A 118 4.08 -36.48 -32.12
C ASP A 118 2.84 -36.04 -31.31
N TYR A 119 2.48 -34.75 -31.29
CA TYR A 119 1.35 -34.24 -30.50
C TYR A 119 0.04 -34.07 -31.30
N LYS A 120 -0.12 -34.78 -32.42
CA LYS A 120 -1.30 -34.66 -33.29
C LYS A 120 -2.35 -35.77 -33.15
N VAL A 121 -2.23 -36.69 -32.19
CA VAL A 121 -3.19 -37.79 -32.06
C VAL A 121 -3.72 -37.94 -30.65
N LYS A 122 -4.83 -37.25 -30.35
CA LYS A 122 -5.99 -37.79 -29.60
C LYS A 122 -7.05 -36.70 -29.38
N VAL A 123 -7.82 -36.43 -30.43
CA VAL A 123 -9.25 -36.08 -30.27
C VAL A 123 -9.97 -36.63 -31.51
N TYR A 124 -10.42 -37.87 -31.41
CA TYR A 124 -11.57 -38.44 -32.12
C TYR A 124 -12.14 -39.54 -31.23
#